data_AF-A0A086AKI8-F1
#
_entry.id   AF-A0A086AKI8-F1
#
_cell.length_a   1.000
_cell.length_b   1.000
_cell.length_c   1.000
_cell.angle_alpha   90.00
_cell.angle_beta   90.00
_cell.angle_gamma   90.00
#
_symmetry.space_group_name_H-M   'P 1'
#
loop_
_entity.id
_entity.type
_entity.pdbx_description
1 polymer ?
#
loop_
_entity_poly.entity_id
_entity_poly.type
_entity_poly.pdbx_seq_one_letter_code
_entity_poly.pdbx_strand_id
1 'polypeptide(L)'
;MMKIKIFASLSLIISGFSLLCAQKLNFKDQNFEKAVVENFDLNKNGALEQLEADMVTNLFLVQKGIQSADDIKLFPNAKMIMLDDNTISSVSIVGLPRLELFSCTGCKISSFKGEGLKSLASLYLDNNLLENISLKETPRIDQLTLSLNQLKTIDLTALKNLRKLNVEHNKILKLDISGNPALQTLNVGGNKMKETAIKMGTKTDVTVFGTEP
;
A
#
# COMPACT_ATOMS: atom_id res chain seq x y z
N MET A 1 -9.07 25.50 -8.52
CA MET A 1 -9.31 24.13 -8.01
C MET A 1 -9.40 23.17 -9.19
N MET A 2 -8.32 22.47 -9.51
CA MET A 2 -8.30 21.47 -10.58
C MET A 2 -8.98 20.19 -10.08
N LYS A 3 -10.12 19.84 -10.68
CA LYS A 3 -10.76 18.53 -10.47
C LYS A 3 -9.98 17.50 -11.28
N ILE A 4 -9.19 16.67 -10.63
CA ILE A 4 -8.56 15.49 -11.26
C ILE A 4 -9.70 14.51 -11.58
N LYS A 5 -9.93 14.25 -12.87
CA LYS A 5 -10.88 13.23 -13.33
C LYS A 5 -10.17 11.89 -13.31
N ILE A 6 -10.70 10.94 -12.53
CA ILE A 6 -10.19 9.57 -12.41
C ILE A 6 -10.65 8.78 -13.65
N PHE A 7 -9.73 8.14 -14.36
CA PHE A 7 -10.02 7.24 -15.48
C PHE A 7 -10.01 5.78 -14.98
N ALA A 8 -11.14 5.08 -15.12
CA ALA A 8 -11.23 3.63 -14.95
C ALA A 8 -11.38 2.96 -16.33
N SER A 9 -10.48 2.04 -16.67
CA SER A 9 -10.55 1.28 -17.94
C SER A 9 -11.44 0.05 -17.78
N LEU A 10 -12.48 -0.03 -18.61
CA LEU A 10 -13.54 -1.03 -18.58
C LEU A 10 -13.15 -2.28 -19.38
N SER A 11 -13.36 -3.48 -18.83
CA SER A 11 -13.41 -4.72 -19.63
C SER A 11 -14.78 -5.36 -19.44
N LEU A 12 -15.62 -5.33 -20.48
CA LEU A 12 -16.95 -5.95 -20.48
C LEU A 12 -16.82 -7.44 -20.80
N ILE A 13 -17.29 -8.29 -19.90
CA ILE A 13 -17.77 -9.63 -20.26
C ILE A 13 -19.15 -9.78 -19.60
N ILE A 14 -20.20 -9.74 -20.43
CA ILE A 14 -21.58 -9.98 -20.00
C ILE A 14 -21.94 -11.40 -20.40
N SER A 15 -22.15 -12.29 -19.42
CA SER A 15 -23.06 -13.43 -19.59
C SER A 15 -23.53 -13.99 -18.25
N GLY A 16 -24.79 -13.70 -17.90
CA GLY A 16 -25.70 -14.58 -17.16
C GLY A 16 -25.35 -15.02 -15.74
N PHE A 17 -25.58 -14.17 -14.73
CA PHE A 17 -25.68 -14.59 -13.31
C PHE A 17 -26.73 -13.74 -12.56
N SER A 18 -27.98 -13.72 -13.03
CA SER A 18 -28.98 -12.71 -12.66
C SER A 18 -29.69 -12.87 -11.30
N LEU A 19 -29.06 -13.44 -10.25
CA LEU A 19 -29.70 -13.55 -8.92
C LEU A 19 -28.80 -13.22 -7.72
N LEU A 20 -27.51 -12.92 -7.91
CA LEU A 20 -26.60 -12.43 -6.85
C LEU A 20 -26.22 -10.94 -7.00
N CYS A 21 -26.75 -10.27 -8.02
CA CYS A 21 -26.11 -9.11 -8.62
C CYS A 21 -26.60 -7.72 -8.18
N ALA A 22 -27.62 -7.62 -7.34
CA ALA A 22 -28.20 -6.34 -6.92
C ALA A 22 -28.07 -6.07 -5.41
N GLN A 23 -27.18 -6.79 -4.71
CA GLN A 23 -27.00 -6.53 -3.28
C GLN A 23 -26.19 -5.25 -3.08
N LYS A 24 -26.86 -4.23 -2.53
CA LYS A 24 -26.21 -3.01 -2.05
C LYS A 24 -25.12 -3.36 -1.04
N LEU A 25 -23.94 -2.80 -1.25
CA LEU A 25 -22.82 -2.94 -0.31
C LEU A 25 -23.04 -2.06 0.93
N ASN A 26 -22.55 -2.56 2.07
CA ASN A 26 -22.58 -1.83 3.33
C ASN A 26 -21.16 -1.37 3.68
N PHE A 27 -21.00 -0.06 3.85
CA PHE A 27 -19.72 0.58 4.16
C PHE A 27 -19.68 0.97 5.63
N LYS A 28 -18.52 0.79 6.26
CA LYS A 28 -18.28 1.29 7.62
C LYS A 28 -17.95 2.77 7.63
N ASP A 29 -17.25 3.24 6.60
CA ASP A 29 -16.83 4.63 6.48
C ASP A 29 -17.69 5.36 5.43
N GLN A 30 -18.42 6.39 5.88
CA GLN A 30 -19.33 7.15 5.00
C GLN A 30 -18.59 8.00 3.96
N ASN A 31 -17.37 8.46 4.26
CA ASN A 31 -16.57 9.19 3.29
C ASN A 31 -16.01 8.24 2.24
N PHE A 32 -15.70 7.00 2.61
CA PHE A 32 -15.38 5.93 1.68
C PHE A 32 -16.58 5.64 0.77
N GLU A 33 -17.76 5.35 1.35
CA GLU A 33 -19.00 5.09 0.59
C GLU A 33 -19.28 6.21 -0.42
N LYS A 34 -19.29 7.45 0.06
CA LYS A 34 -19.53 8.61 -0.78
C LYS A 34 -18.52 8.69 -1.93
N ALA A 35 -17.23 8.51 -1.64
CA ALA A 35 -16.20 8.61 -2.65
C ALA A 35 -16.32 7.51 -3.71
N VAL A 36 -16.72 6.29 -3.35
CA VAL A 36 -16.89 5.22 -4.34
C VAL A 36 -18.20 5.31 -5.11
N VAL A 37 -19.31 5.66 -4.46
CA VAL A 37 -20.60 5.87 -5.14
C VAL A 37 -20.48 7.00 -6.16
N GLU A 38 -19.82 8.11 -5.84
CA GLU A 38 -19.61 9.23 -6.77
C GLU A 38 -18.85 8.83 -8.06
N ASN A 39 -18.05 7.76 -8.03
CA ASN A 39 -17.16 7.39 -9.14
C ASN A 39 -17.52 6.06 -9.81
N PHE A 40 -18.21 5.15 -9.13
CA PHE A 40 -18.38 3.76 -9.56
C PHE A 40 -19.84 3.28 -9.56
N ASP A 41 -20.80 4.08 -9.09
CA ASP A 41 -22.24 3.82 -9.30
C ASP A 41 -22.59 4.06 -10.78
N LEU A 42 -22.61 2.99 -11.57
CA LEU A 42 -22.79 3.01 -13.02
C LEU A 42 -24.26 3.17 -13.39
N ASN A 43 -25.14 2.54 -12.61
CA ASN A 43 -26.58 2.57 -12.85
C ASN A 43 -27.26 3.83 -12.24
N LYS A 44 -26.52 4.59 -11.43
CA LYS A 44 -26.92 5.84 -10.76
C LYS A 44 -28.08 5.65 -9.79
N ASN A 45 -28.16 4.50 -9.14
CA ASN A 45 -29.20 4.21 -8.16
C ASN A 45 -28.90 4.79 -6.77
N GLY A 46 -27.76 5.46 -6.60
CA GLY A 46 -27.32 6.09 -5.37
C GLY A 46 -26.64 5.12 -4.39
N ALA A 47 -26.22 3.95 -4.85
CA ALA A 47 -25.55 2.94 -4.07
C ALA A 47 -24.52 2.20 -4.92
N LEU A 48 -23.50 1.62 -4.26
CA LEU A 48 -22.58 0.70 -4.94
C LEU A 48 -23.08 -0.73 -4.74
N GLU A 49 -23.21 -1.45 -5.85
CA GLU A 49 -23.57 -2.87 -5.87
C GLU A 49 -22.32 -3.75 -6.07
N GLN A 50 -22.40 -5.02 -5.69
CA GLN A 50 -21.24 -5.93 -5.79
C GLN A 50 -20.70 -6.06 -7.21
N LEU A 51 -21.57 -6.07 -8.23
CA LEU A 51 -21.13 -6.11 -9.64
C LEU A 51 -20.27 -4.90 -10.02
N GLU A 52 -20.64 -3.72 -9.53
CA GLU A 52 -19.90 -2.49 -9.80
C GLU A 52 -18.55 -2.51 -9.09
N ALA A 53 -18.54 -2.92 -7.81
CA ALA A 53 -17.32 -3.08 -7.03
C ALA A 53 -16.37 -4.13 -7.62
N ASP A 54 -16.90 -5.24 -8.15
CA ASP A 54 -16.12 -6.31 -8.78
C ASP A 54 -15.40 -5.84 -10.05
N MET A 55 -15.93 -4.82 -10.73
CA MET A 55 -15.31 -4.23 -11.92
C MET A 55 -14.19 -3.24 -11.58
N VAL A 56 -14.08 -2.80 -10.33
CA VAL A 56 -13.06 -1.83 -9.92
C VAL A 56 -11.70 -2.49 -9.77
N THR A 57 -10.75 -2.07 -10.61
CA THR A 57 -9.34 -2.48 -10.49
C THR A 57 -8.46 -1.44 -9.83
N ASN A 58 -8.86 -0.16 -9.84
CA ASN A 58 -8.07 0.95 -9.33
C ASN A 58 -8.92 1.85 -8.44
N LEU A 59 -8.52 2.02 -7.19
CA LEU A 59 -9.15 2.91 -6.22
C LEU A 59 -8.21 4.08 -5.89
N PHE A 60 -8.57 5.27 -6.35
CA PHE A 60 -7.86 6.51 -6.04
C PHE A 60 -8.70 7.37 -5.08
N LEU A 61 -8.48 7.18 -3.78
CA LEU A 61 -9.29 7.77 -2.71
C LEU A 61 -8.47 8.75 -1.86
N VAL A 62 -7.63 9.56 -2.51
CA VAL A 62 -6.74 10.54 -1.86
C VAL A 62 -7.54 11.70 -1.28
N GLN A 63 -7.21 12.10 -0.05
CA GLN A 63 -7.75 13.27 0.65
C GLN A 63 -9.29 13.31 0.69
N LYS A 64 -9.91 12.16 1.00
CA LYS A 64 -11.38 12.02 1.06
C LYS A 64 -11.94 12.16 2.47
N GLY A 65 -11.09 12.34 3.47
CA GLY A 65 -11.50 12.36 4.87
C GLY A 65 -11.90 10.96 5.37
N ILE A 66 -11.40 9.90 4.71
CA ILE A 66 -11.60 8.52 5.14
C ILE A 66 -10.89 8.32 6.48
N GLN A 67 -11.59 7.66 7.40
CA GLN A 67 -11.15 7.36 8.75
C GLN A 67 -10.90 5.85 8.96
N SER A 68 -11.54 5.01 8.15
CA SER A 68 -11.34 3.56 8.17
C SER A 68 -11.07 2.99 6.77
N ALA A 69 -10.04 2.14 6.66
CA ALA A 69 -9.72 1.40 5.44
C ALA A 69 -10.41 0.03 5.36
N ASP A 70 -11.26 -0.34 6.34
CA ASP A 70 -11.86 -1.68 6.42
C ASP A 70 -12.68 -2.08 5.18
N ASP A 71 -13.21 -1.09 4.46
CA ASP A 71 -14.09 -1.30 3.31
C ASP A 71 -13.34 -1.63 2.01
N ILE A 72 -11.99 -1.54 1.99
CA ILE A 72 -11.20 -1.95 0.81
C ILE A 72 -11.40 -3.42 0.44
N LYS A 73 -11.78 -4.27 1.40
CA LYS A 73 -12.08 -5.70 1.17
C LYS A 73 -13.31 -5.93 0.30
N LEU A 74 -14.15 -4.92 0.11
CA LEU A 74 -15.31 -4.96 -0.79
C LEU A 74 -14.89 -4.94 -2.27
N PHE A 75 -13.60 -4.70 -2.55
CA PHE A 75 -13.04 -4.60 -3.89
C PHE A 75 -11.99 -5.71 -4.15
N PRO A 76 -12.40 -6.98 -4.23
CA PRO A 76 -11.49 -8.12 -4.30
C PRO A 76 -10.64 -8.16 -5.58
N ASN A 77 -11.06 -7.41 -6.62
CA ASN A 77 -10.37 -7.31 -7.90
C ASN A 77 -9.44 -6.09 -8.01
N ALA A 78 -9.33 -5.28 -6.96
CA ALA A 78 -8.45 -4.13 -6.94
C ALA A 78 -6.97 -4.56 -7.05
N LYS A 79 -6.28 -3.94 -8.00
CA LYS A 79 -4.84 -4.04 -8.26
C LYS A 79 -4.08 -2.84 -7.68
N MET A 80 -4.72 -1.69 -7.66
CA MET A 80 -4.12 -0.45 -7.17
C MET A 80 -5.07 0.23 -6.19
N ILE A 81 -4.57 0.54 -4.99
CA ILE A 81 -5.33 1.28 -3.98
C ILE A 81 -4.45 2.41 -3.43
N MET A 82 -4.92 3.64 -3.52
CA MET A 82 -4.27 4.83 -2.97
C MET A 82 -5.22 5.54 -1.99
N LEU A 83 -4.82 5.59 -0.73
CA LEU A 83 -5.55 6.20 0.38
C LEU A 83 -4.82 7.42 0.96
N ASP A 84 -3.91 8.03 0.21
CA ASP A 84 -3.03 9.08 0.71
C ASP A 84 -3.81 10.26 1.30
N ASP A 85 -3.20 10.93 2.29
CA ASP A 85 -3.72 12.14 2.95
C ASP A 85 -5.13 11.99 3.55
N ASN A 86 -5.48 10.78 4.00
CA ASN A 86 -6.63 10.50 4.85
C ASN A 86 -6.22 10.46 6.34
N THR A 87 -7.16 10.21 7.27
CA THR A 87 -6.84 10.09 8.71
C THR A 87 -7.22 8.70 9.20
N ILE A 88 -6.39 7.71 8.88
CA ILE A 88 -6.64 6.29 9.14
C ILE A 88 -5.70 5.82 10.25
N SER A 89 -6.25 5.23 11.32
CA SER A 89 -5.44 4.81 12.47
C SER A 89 -4.72 3.48 12.23
N SER A 90 -5.35 2.56 11.49
CA SER A 90 -4.83 1.23 11.20
C SER A 90 -5.29 0.73 9.84
N VAL A 91 -4.42 -0.02 9.16
CA VAL A 91 -4.72 -0.60 7.85
C VAL A 91 -4.43 -2.10 7.87
N SER A 92 -5.35 -2.88 7.28
CA SER A 92 -5.14 -4.28 6.95
C SER A 92 -5.49 -4.51 5.49
N ILE A 93 -4.52 -4.96 4.71
CA ILE A 93 -4.70 -5.32 3.29
C ILE A 93 -4.67 -6.83 3.06
N VAL A 94 -4.73 -7.63 4.13
CA VAL A 94 -4.84 -9.09 4.06
C VAL A 94 -6.08 -9.50 3.25
N GLY A 95 -5.93 -10.50 2.39
CA GLY A 95 -7.04 -11.00 1.57
C GLY A 95 -7.28 -10.22 0.28
N LEU A 96 -6.33 -9.40 -0.16
CA LEU A 96 -6.35 -8.74 -1.47
C LEU A 96 -5.34 -9.41 -2.43
N PRO A 97 -5.68 -10.59 -3.01
CA PRO A 97 -4.72 -11.45 -3.72
C PRO A 97 -4.20 -10.83 -5.03
N ARG A 98 -4.93 -9.87 -5.58
CA ARG A 98 -4.61 -9.18 -6.85
C ARG A 98 -3.94 -7.83 -6.65
N LEU A 99 -3.74 -7.39 -5.40
CA LEU A 99 -3.17 -6.08 -5.12
C LEU A 99 -1.70 -6.06 -5.54
N GLU A 100 -1.38 -5.15 -6.47
CA GLU A 100 -0.05 -4.93 -7.04
C GLU A 100 0.59 -3.66 -6.44
N LEU A 101 -0.23 -2.65 -6.12
CA LEU A 101 0.21 -1.39 -5.51
C LEU A 101 -0.72 -0.95 -4.38
N PHE A 102 -0.13 -0.59 -3.24
CA PHE A 102 -0.84 0.03 -2.13
C PHE A 102 -0.12 1.30 -1.66
N SER A 103 -0.88 2.38 -1.47
CA SER A 103 -0.40 3.63 -0.89
C SER A 103 -1.31 4.11 0.24
N CYS A 104 -0.72 4.47 1.38
CA CYS A 104 -1.39 5.21 2.45
C CYS A 104 -0.39 6.19 3.09
N THR A 105 0.15 7.07 2.26
CA THR A 105 1.09 8.11 2.67
C THR A 105 0.37 9.21 3.44
N GLY A 106 0.94 9.69 4.54
CA GLY A 106 0.34 10.79 5.30
C GLY A 106 -0.94 10.42 6.06
N CYS A 107 -1.23 9.13 6.23
CA CYS A 107 -2.48 8.64 6.80
C CYS A 107 -2.56 8.71 8.35
N LYS A 108 -1.42 8.90 9.03
CA LYS A 108 -1.25 8.74 10.49
C LYS A 108 -1.48 7.31 10.99
N ILE A 109 -1.23 6.30 10.16
CA ILE A 109 -1.35 4.91 10.59
C ILE A 109 -0.30 4.58 11.64
N SER A 110 -0.70 3.90 12.72
CA SER A 110 0.19 3.35 13.74
C SER A 110 0.30 1.83 13.65
N SER A 111 -0.56 1.19 12.86
CA SER A 111 -0.57 -0.26 12.64
C SER A 111 -0.86 -0.60 11.18
N PHE A 112 -0.06 -1.51 10.61
CA PHE A 112 -0.22 -2.04 9.27
C PHE A 112 -0.13 -3.57 9.27
N LYS A 113 -1.07 -4.24 8.58
CA LYS A 113 -1.07 -5.69 8.37
C LYS A 113 -1.16 -6.01 6.88
N GLY A 114 -0.10 -6.60 6.33
CA GLY A 114 -0.03 -6.97 4.91
C GLY A 114 0.82 -8.22 4.70
N GLU A 115 0.30 -9.37 5.11
CA GLU A 115 0.96 -10.67 4.98
C GLU A 115 0.35 -11.49 3.83
N GLY A 116 1.15 -12.34 3.19
CA GLY A 116 0.66 -13.28 2.16
C GLY A 116 0.32 -12.65 0.81
N LEU A 117 0.71 -11.38 0.58
CA LEU A 117 0.40 -10.64 -0.65
C LEU A 117 1.36 -11.04 -1.78
N LYS A 118 1.04 -12.12 -2.48
CA LYS A 118 1.88 -12.71 -3.53
C LYS A 118 2.02 -11.83 -4.78
N SER A 119 1.17 -10.83 -4.95
CA SER A 119 1.14 -9.93 -6.12
C SER A 119 1.69 -8.53 -5.84
N LEU A 120 1.85 -8.13 -4.57
CA LEU A 120 2.22 -6.77 -4.20
C LEU A 120 3.65 -6.47 -4.63
N ALA A 121 3.80 -5.50 -5.53
CA ALA A 121 5.08 -5.04 -6.06
C ALA A 121 5.52 -3.72 -5.41
N SER A 122 4.58 -2.82 -5.13
CA SER A 122 4.88 -1.49 -4.60
C SER A 122 4.07 -1.17 -3.36
N LEU A 123 4.76 -0.75 -2.29
CA LEU A 123 4.15 -0.37 -1.02
C LEU A 123 4.69 0.99 -0.56
N TYR A 124 3.78 1.95 -0.44
CA TYR A 124 4.09 3.32 -0.02
C TYR A 124 3.36 3.65 1.29
N LEU A 125 4.11 3.80 2.37
CA LEU A 125 3.58 4.10 3.71
C LEU A 125 4.37 5.24 4.37
N ASP A 126 4.89 6.16 3.56
CA ASP A 126 5.66 7.31 4.05
C ASP A 126 4.80 8.21 4.95
N ASN A 127 5.46 8.97 5.84
CA ASN A 127 4.83 9.97 6.70
C ASN A 127 3.69 9.40 7.56
N ASN A 128 4.03 8.43 8.40
CA ASN A 128 3.11 7.74 9.28
C ASN A 128 3.71 7.56 10.69
N LEU A 129 3.04 6.80 11.54
CA LEU A 129 3.41 6.59 12.95
C LEU A 129 3.82 5.14 13.21
N LEU A 130 4.30 4.41 12.20
CA LEU A 130 4.65 2.99 12.33
C LEU A 130 5.91 2.82 13.17
N GLU A 131 5.82 2.01 14.23
CA GLU A 131 6.98 1.58 15.02
C GLU A 131 7.53 0.21 14.58
N ASN A 132 6.69 -0.58 13.91
CA ASN A 132 7.00 -1.89 13.36
C ASN A 132 6.16 -2.17 12.12
N ILE A 133 6.64 -3.09 11.29
CA ILE A 133 5.92 -3.58 10.12
C ILE A 133 6.29 -5.05 9.88
N SER A 134 5.29 -5.88 9.55
CA SER A 134 5.49 -7.26 9.09
C SER A 134 5.14 -7.34 7.62
N LEU A 135 6.10 -7.80 6.81
CA LEU A 135 5.96 -8.06 5.38
C LEU A 135 6.24 -9.54 5.09
N LYS A 136 5.74 -10.41 5.97
CA LYS A 136 5.89 -11.85 5.78
C LYS A 136 5.16 -12.28 4.51
N GLU A 137 5.79 -13.17 3.78
CA GLU A 137 5.18 -13.82 2.62
C GLU A 137 4.76 -12.86 1.48
N THR A 138 5.44 -11.72 1.32
CA THR A 138 5.23 -10.75 0.22
C THR A 138 6.42 -10.71 -0.76
N PRO A 139 6.75 -11.83 -1.44
CA PRO A 139 8.02 -11.99 -2.14
C PRO A 139 8.22 -11.09 -3.36
N ARG A 140 7.17 -10.42 -3.85
CA ARG A 140 7.20 -9.63 -5.09
C ARG A 140 7.51 -8.15 -4.90
N ILE A 141 7.57 -7.65 -3.66
CA ILE A 141 7.85 -6.24 -3.43
C ILE A 141 9.21 -5.88 -4.05
N ASP A 142 9.21 -4.91 -4.98
CA ASP A 142 10.40 -4.36 -5.62
C ASP A 142 10.67 -2.91 -5.17
N GLN A 143 9.64 -2.20 -4.70
CA GLN A 143 9.72 -0.84 -4.19
C GLN A 143 8.97 -0.73 -2.85
N LEU A 144 9.71 -0.35 -1.82
CA LEU A 144 9.20 -0.13 -0.46
C LEU A 144 9.62 1.24 0.05
N THR A 145 8.66 2.07 0.43
CA THR A 145 8.91 3.36 1.06
C THR A 145 8.19 3.46 2.41
N LEU A 146 8.99 3.77 3.43
CA LEU A 146 8.62 3.82 4.84
C LEU A 146 9.21 5.07 5.49
N SER A 147 9.52 6.10 4.70
CA SER A 147 10.13 7.34 5.18
C SER A 147 9.24 8.01 6.22
N LEU A 148 9.84 8.79 7.13
CA LEU A 148 9.11 9.59 8.13
C LEU A 148 8.15 8.70 8.95
N ASN A 149 8.71 7.65 9.55
CA ASN A 149 8.03 6.76 10.48
C ASN A 149 8.85 6.69 11.79
N GLN A 150 8.57 5.69 12.64
CA GLN A 150 9.23 5.52 13.92
C GLN A 150 9.88 4.13 14.06
N LEU A 151 10.21 3.49 12.94
CA LEU A 151 10.76 2.14 12.89
C LEU A 151 12.11 2.08 13.59
N LYS A 152 12.30 1.08 14.46
CA LYS A 152 13.60 0.79 15.11
C LYS A 152 14.37 -0.32 14.40
N THR A 153 13.64 -1.21 13.74
CA THR A 153 14.14 -2.37 13.00
C THR A 153 13.20 -2.67 11.85
N ILE A 154 13.70 -3.35 10.82
CA ILE A 154 12.89 -3.90 9.75
C ILE A 154 13.47 -5.25 9.31
N ASP A 155 12.61 -6.25 9.14
CA ASP A 155 12.99 -7.54 8.58
C ASP A 155 12.72 -7.54 7.06
N LEU A 156 13.80 -7.62 6.28
CA LEU A 156 13.76 -7.60 4.82
C LEU A 156 14.02 -8.98 4.22
N THR A 157 14.16 -10.03 5.04
CA THR A 157 14.64 -11.35 4.60
C THR A 157 13.77 -11.99 3.53
N ALA A 158 12.46 -11.73 3.53
CA ALA A 158 11.49 -12.22 2.55
C ALA A 158 11.52 -11.47 1.21
N LEU A 159 12.10 -10.25 1.17
CA LEU A 159 11.97 -9.33 0.03
C LEU A 159 13.11 -9.53 -0.99
N LYS A 160 13.18 -10.73 -1.59
CA LYS A 160 14.28 -11.11 -2.50
C LYS A 160 14.35 -10.28 -3.78
N ASN A 161 13.21 -9.73 -4.21
CA ASN A 161 13.07 -8.90 -5.41
C ASN A 161 13.18 -7.39 -5.11
N LEU A 162 13.44 -6.99 -3.86
CA LEU A 162 13.51 -5.57 -3.48
C LEU A 162 14.63 -4.87 -4.26
N ARG A 163 14.28 -3.83 -5.03
CA ARG A 163 15.21 -3.01 -5.82
C ARG A 163 15.42 -1.64 -5.21
N LYS A 164 14.37 -1.08 -4.58
CA LYS A 164 14.38 0.24 -3.97
C LYS A 164 13.83 0.20 -2.55
N LEU A 165 14.61 0.67 -1.60
CA LEU A 165 14.21 0.83 -0.21
C LEU A 165 14.44 2.26 0.27
N ASN A 166 13.38 2.90 0.75
CA ASN A 166 13.47 4.17 1.46
C ASN A 166 12.98 3.99 2.90
N VAL A 167 13.88 4.17 3.87
CA VAL A 167 13.57 4.16 5.31
C VAL A 167 14.05 5.44 5.99
N GLU A 168 14.18 6.52 5.23
CA GLU A 168 14.61 7.83 5.72
C GLU A 168 13.78 8.30 6.92
N HIS A 169 14.38 9.09 7.82
CA HIS A 169 13.73 9.66 8.99
C HIS A 169 12.95 8.63 9.82
N ASN A 170 13.64 7.54 10.17
CA ASN A 170 13.20 6.56 11.15
C ASN A 170 14.16 6.52 12.36
N LYS A 171 14.11 5.47 13.17
CA LYS A 171 14.96 5.24 14.35
C LYS A 171 15.80 3.96 14.20
N ILE A 172 16.14 3.57 12.96
CA ILE A 172 16.82 2.31 12.64
C ILE A 172 18.33 2.48 12.84
N LEU A 173 18.91 1.73 13.78
CA LEU A 173 20.35 1.84 14.08
C LEU A 173 21.22 0.82 13.35
N LYS A 174 20.63 -0.26 12.86
CA LYS A 174 21.31 -1.33 12.12
C LYS A 174 20.36 -1.86 11.04
N LEU A 175 20.92 -2.24 9.90
CA LEU A 175 20.14 -2.78 8.79
C LEU A 175 20.87 -3.96 8.16
N ASP A 176 20.18 -5.08 7.99
CA ASP A 176 20.70 -6.23 7.27
C ASP A 176 20.03 -6.32 5.91
N ILE A 177 20.81 -6.09 4.84
CA ILE A 177 20.37 -6.22 3.45
C ILE A 177 21.07 -7.38 2.74
N SER A 178 21.78 -8.24 3.47
CA SER A 178 22.45 -9.42 2.90
C SER A 178 21.47 -10.41 2.26
N GLY A 179 20.20 -10.35 2.66
CA GLY A 179 19.11 -11.14 2.09
C GLY A 179 18.48 -10.56 0.81
N ASN A 180 18.90 -9.38 0.34
CA ASN A 180 18.24 -8.61 -0.73
C ASN A 180 19.18 -8.42 -1.95
N PRO A 181 19.49 -9.49 -2.71
CA PRO A 181 20.51 -9.46 -3.76
C PRO A 181 20.14 -8.56 -4.96
N ALA A 182 18.87 -8.22 -5.12
CA ALA A 182 18.38 -7.35 -6.20
C ALA A 182 18.38 -5.85 -5.83
N LEU A 183 18.76 -5.51 -4.59
CA LEU A 183 18.70 -4.13 -4.10
C LEU A 183 19.69 -3.25 -4.87
N GLN A 184 19.21 -2.09 -5.31
CA GLN A 184 19.99 -1.15 -6.12
C GLN A 184 20.16 0.19 -5.41
N THR A 185 19.09 0.67 -4.74
CA THR A 185 19.10 1.95 -4.05
C THR A 185 18.56 1.79 -2.64
N LEU A 186 19.32 2.29 -1.66
CA LEU A 186 18.97 2.33 -0.25
C LEU A 186 19.10 3.76 0.27
N ASN A 187 18.01 4.33 0.80
CA ASN A 187 18.07 5.60 1.53
C ASN A 187 17.82 5.37 3.02
N VAL A 188 18.80 5.72 3.86
CA VAL A 188 18.77 5.61 5.33
C VAL A 188 18.91 6.96 6.03
N GLY A 189 18.82 8.08 5.28
CA GLY A 189 18.96 9.43 5.81
C GLY A 189 18.16 9.67 7.10
N GLY A 190 18.71 10.44 8.04
CA GLY A 190 17.99 10.77 9.27
C GLY A 190 17.80 9.64 10.29
N ASN A 191 18.39 8.45 10.08
CA ASN A 191 18.38 7.34 11.05
C ASN A 191 19.59 7.33 12.01
N LYS A 192 20.52 8.29 11.86
CA LYS A 192 21.81 8.32 12.58
C LYS A 192 22.65 7.05 12.41
N MET A 193 22.60 6.47 11.21
CA MET A 193 23.23 5.20 10.89
C MET A 193 24.56 5.43 10.17
N LYS A 194 25.64 4.85 10.69
CA LYS A 194 26.92 4.74 9.98
C LYS A 194 26.87 3.65 8.92
N GLU A 195 27.66 3.78 7.86
CA GLU A 195 27.73 2.75 6.80
C GLU A 195 28.13 1.36 7.34
N THR A 196 29.00 1.29 8.35
CA THR A 196 29.41 0.04 9.00
C THR A 196 28.29 -0.68 9.75
N ALA A 197 27.17 -0.01 10.02
CA ALA A 197 25.98 -0.61 10.61
C ALA A 197 25.05 -1.29 9.58
N ILE A 198 25.38 -1.17 8.29
CA ILE A 198 24.68 -1.84 7.19
C ILE A 198 25.41 -3.13 6.85
N LYS A 199 24.76 -4.26 7.08
CA LYS A 199 25.27 -5.57 6.68
C LYS A 199 24.91 -5.84 5.22
N MET A 200 25.92 -5.76 4.37
CA MET A 200 25.83 -5.99 2.93
C MET A 200 25.91 -7.49 2.58
N GLY A 201 25.35 -7.86 1.42
CA GLY A 201 25.54 -9.18 0.82
C GLY A 201 26.79 -9.24 -0.06
N THR A 202 27.15 -10.43 -0.55
CA THR A 202 28.35 -10.66 -1.37
C THR A 202 28.23 -10.19 -2.83
N LYS A 203 27.10 -9.62 -3.25
CA LYS A 203 26.78 -9.28 -4.65
C LYS A 203 26.05 -7.93 -4.85
N THR A 204 26.13 -7.03 -3.87
CA THR A 204 25.33 -5.80 -3.86
C THR A 204 26.18 -4.58 -4.23
N ASP A 205 26.14 -4.16 -5.49
CA ASP A 205 26.42 -2.78 -5.89
C ASP A 205 25.20 -1.92 -5.51
N VAL A 206 24.99 -1.73 -4.20
CA VAL A 206 23.91 -0.91 -3.68
C VAL A 206 24.41 0.53 -3.54
N THR A 207 23.71 1.46 -4.17
CA THR A 207 23.92 2.88 -3.89
C THR A 207 23.22 3.25 -2.59
N VAL A 208 24.01 3.60 -1.57
CA VAL A 208 23.52 4.00 -0.25
C VAL A 208 23.52 5.51 -0.11
N PHE A 209 22.42 6.07 0.39
CA PHE A 209 22.25 7.48 0.66
C PHE A 209 21.98 7.73 2.14
N GLY A 210 22.54 8.83 2.68
CA GLY A 210 22.16 9.38 3.99
C GLY A 210 22.78 8.70 5.21
N THR A 211 23.89 7.97 5.05
CA THR A 211 24.70 7.49 6.18
C THR A 211 25.42 8.65 6.87
N GLU A 212 25.65 8.51 8.17
CA GLU A 212 26.52 9.39 8.93
C GLU A 212 28.01 9.02 8.76
N PRO A 213 28.93 9.99 8.92
CA PRO A 213 30.37 9.74 8.99
C PRO A 213 30.77 8.78 10.12
#